data_AF-A0A485AQ18-F1
#
_entry.id   AF-A0A485AQ18-F1
#
_cell.length_a   1.000
_cell.length_b   1.000
_cell.length_c   1.000
_cell.angle_alpha   90.00
_cell.angle_beta   90.00
_cell.angle_gamma   90.00
#
_symmetry.space_group_name_H-M   'P 1'
#
loop_
_entity.id
_entity.type
_entity.pdbx_description
1 polymer ?
#
loop_
_entity_poly.entity_id
_entity_poly.type
_entity_poly.pdbx_seq_one_letter_code
_entity_poly.pdbx_strand_id
1 'polypeptide(L)'
;MQILNILENFDLHKYGFGSADAMQLMAEAEKHAYADRSEYLGDPDFVKVPWQALTNKAYAKSIAGEIDLNKAKPSSEIKPGKLAPYESNQTTHFSVVDKDGNAVAVTYTLNTTFGTGIVAGNTGILMNNEMDDFSAKPGVPNVYGLVGGDATPWGRRNAHCHRCRRLS
;
A
#
# COMPACT_ATOMS: atom_id res chain seq x y z
N MET A 1 -5.55 -9.16 3.20
CA MET A 1 -6.88 -9.73 3.53
C MET A 1 -7.87 -9.57 2.39
N GLN A 2 -8.10 -8.36 1.87
CA GLN A 2 -9.08 -8.14 0.79
C GLN A 2 -8.86 -9.02 -0.45
N ILE A 3 -7.62 -9.12 -0.95
CA ILE A 3 -7.26 -9.98 -2.10
C ILE A 3 -7.68 -11.43 -1.86
N LEU A 4 -7.41 -11.99 -0.68
CA LEU A 4 -7.78 -13.36 -0.34
C LEU A 4 -9.31 -13.56 -0.32
N ASN A 5 -10.05 -12.57 0.20
CA ASN A 5 -11.51 -12.60 0.20
C ASN A 5 -12.11 -12.47 -1.21
N ILE A 6 -11.39 -11.88 -2.17
CA ILE A 6 -11.82 -11.86 -3.58
C ILE A 6 -11.55 -13.25 -4.18
N LEU A 7 -10.32 -13.75 -4.02
CA LEU A 7 -9.86 -15.02 -4.58
C LEU A 7 -10.61 -16.25 -4.05
N GLU A 8 -11.15 -16.22 -2.83
CA GLU A 8 -11.94 -17.34 -2.27
C GLU A 8 -13.23 -17.63 -3.08
N ASN A 9 -13.66 -16.73 -3.96
CA ASN A 9 -14.82 -16.92 -4.84
C ASN A 9 -14.49 -17.72 -6.11
N PHE A 10 -13.22 -18.05 -6.35
CA PHE A 10 -12.76 -18.77 -7.54
C PHE A 10 -12.11 -20.11 -7.16
N ASP A 11 -12.29 -21.13 -8.00
CA ASP A 11 -11.62 -22.42 -7.84
C ASP A 11 -10.19 -22.38 -8.41
N LEU A 12 -9.27 -21.79 -7.65
CA LEU A 12 -7.85 -21.68 -8.02
C LEU A 12 -7.19 -23.05 -8.19
N HIS A 13 -7.65 -24.07 -7.48
CA HIS A 13 -7.13 -25.42 -7.62
C HIS A 13 -7.44 -26.00 -9.01
N LYS A 14 -8.65 -25.76 -9.53
CA LYS A 14 -9.04 -26.18 -10.87
C LYS A 14 -8.22 -25.51 -11.98
N TYR A 15 -7.87 -24.23 -11.82
CA TYR A 15 -7.03 -23.52 -12.80
C TYR A 15 -5.57 -23.99 -12.79
N GLY A 16 -5.08 -24.44 -11.64
CA GLY A 16 -3.71 -24.92 -11.47
C GLY A 16 -2.72 -23.78 -11.23
N PHE A 17 -1.73 -24.05 -10.37
CA PHE A 17 -0.70 -23.09 -10.00
C PHE A 17 0.13 -22.66 -11.21
N GLY A 18 0.32 -21.34 -11.37
CA GLY A 18 1.09 -20.75 -12.47
C GLY A 18 0.40 -20.76 -13.84
N SER A 19 -0.88 -21.14 -13.91
CA SER A 19 -1.67 -21.00 -15.14
C SER A 19 -1.96 -19.52 -15.46
N ALA A 20 -2.20 -19.24 -16.74
CA ALA A 20 -2.59 -17.90 -17.19
C ALA A 20 -3.87 -17.42 -16.48
N ASP A 21 -4.87 -18.29 -16.32
CA ASP A 21 -6.12 -17.97 -15.64
C ASP A 21 -5.90 -17.64 -14.16
N ALA A 22 -5.07 -18.41 -13.45
CA ALA A 22 -4.74 -18.14 -12.06
C ALA A 22 -3.99 -16.80 -11.92
N MET A 23 -3.02 -16.53 -12.80
CA MET A 23 -2.28 -15.26 -12.81
C MET A 23 -3.18 -14.07 -13.13
N GLN A 24 -4.12 -14.23 -14.06
CA GLN A 24 -5.09 -13.20 -14.41
C GLN A 24 -6.01 -12.88 -13.23
N LEU A 25 -6.53 -13.90 -12.52
CA LEU A 25 -7.35 -13.70 -11.31
C LEU A 25 -6.57 -12.97 -10.21
N MET A 26 -5.33 -13.37 -9.96
CA MET A 26 -4.47 -12.73 -8.96
C MET A 26 -4.21 -11.27 -9.32
N ALA A 27 -3.85 -10.99 -10.57
CA ALA A 27 -3.59 -9.63 -11.04
C ALA A 27 -4.82 -8.73 -10.96
N GLU A 28 -6.01 -9.20 -11.37
CA GLU A 28 -7.25 -8.41 -11.27
C GLU A 28 -7.65 -8.15 -9.82
N ALA A 29 -7.56 -9.18 -8.94
CA ALA A 29 -7.85 -9.01 -7.52
C ALA A 29 -6.89 -8.02 -6.84
N GLU A 30 -5.61 -8.06 -7.20
CA GLU A 30 -4.60 -7.10 -6.73
C GLU A 30 -4.91 -5.69 -7.22
N LYS A 31 -5.22 -5.47 -8.50
CA LYS A 31 -5.58 -4.14 -9.03
C LYS A 31 -6.70 -3.49 -8.21
N HIS A 32 -7.77 -4.23 -7.92
CA HIS A 32 -8.88 -3.73 -7.11
C HIS A 32 -8.44 -3.39 -5.68
N ALA A 33 -7.66 -4.25 -5.03
CA ALA A 33 -7.17 -3.99 -3.67
C ALA A 33 -6.17 -2.81 -3.61
N TYR A 34 -5.33 -2.63 -4.63
CA TYR A 34 -4.41 -1.49 -4.72
C TYR A 34 -5.16 -0.17 -4.95
N ALA A 35 -6.24 -0.19 -5.73
CA ALA A 35 -7.12 0.97 -5.90
C ALA A 35 -7.75 1.38 -4.56
N ASP A 36 -8.34 0.44 -3.83
CA ASP A 36 -8.93 0.72 -2.51
C ASP A 36 -7.88 1.15 -1.48
N ARG A 37 -6.68 0.58 -1.54
CA ARG A 37 -5.54 1.04 -0.74
C ARG A 37 -5.21 2.50 -1.03
N SER A 38 -5.17 2.90 -2.29
CA SER A 38 -4.81 4.29 -2.64
C SER A 38 -5.82 5.32 -2.15
N GLU A 39 -7.11 4.96 -2.08
CA GLU A 39 -8.20 5.88 -1.70
C GLU A 39 -8.45 5.90 -0.19
N TYR A 40 -8.48 4.72 0.46
CA TYR A 40 -9.03 4.57 1.80
C TYR A 40 -8.01 4.27 2.89
N LEU A 41 -6.80 3.80 2.54
CA LEU A 41 -5.78 3.51 3.54
C LEU A 41 -4.96 4.77 3.86
N GLY A 42 -4.85 5.05 5.15
CA GLY A 42 -4.01 6.11 5.70
C GLY A 42 -3.86 5.90 7.20
N ASP A 43 -3.15 6.83 7.84
CA ASP A 43 -2.92 6.78 9.29
C ASP A 43 -4.26 6.84 10.06
N PRO A 44 -4.63 5.81 10.84
CA PRO A 44 -5.89 5.76 11.59
C PRO A 44 -6.11 6.93 12.55
N ASP A 45 -5.04 7.58 13.02
CA ASP A 45 -5.13 8.75 13.88
C ASP A 45 -5.62 10.00 13.11
N PHE A 46 -5.54 9.98 11.77
CA PHE A 46 -5.88 11.11 10.90
C PHE A 46 -7.06 10.82 9.96
N VAL A 47 -7.28 9.56 9.58
CA VAL A 47 -8.39 9.13 8.74
C VAL A 47 -9.10 7.90 9.26
N LYS A 48 -10.42 7.87 9.06
CA LYS A 48 -11.24 6.70 9.36
C LYS A 48 -11.08 5.67 8.25
N VAL A 49 -10.20 4.70 8.45
CA VAL A 49 -10.04 3.56 7.53
C VAL A 49 -11.26 2.63 7.66
N PRO A 50 -12.02 2.38 6.58
CA PRO A 50 -13.22 1.54 6.61
C PRO A 50 -12.85 0.04 6.57
N TRP A 51 -12.01 -0.42 7.50
CA TRP A 51 -11.44 -1.78 7.47
C TRP A 51 -12.53 -2.86 7.48
N GLN A 52 -13.64 -2.69 8.21
CA GLN A 52 -14.75 -3.66 8.19
C GLN A 52 -15.34 -3.85 6.79
N ALA A 53 -15.43 -2.76 6.01
CA ALA A 53 -15.97 -2.80 4.66
C ALA A 53 -14.96 -3.44 3.70
N LEU A 54 -13.68 -3.05 3.79
CA LEU A 54 -12.60 -3.60 2.95
C LEU A 54 -12.36 -5.10 3.20
N THR A 55 -12.63 -5.60 4.40
CA THR A 55 -12.56 -7.03 4.73
C THR A 55 -13.91 -7.75 4.63
N ASN A 56 -14.97 -7.09 4.16
CA ASN A 56 -16.30 -7.70 4.08
C ASN A 56 -16.39 -8.72 2.93
N LYS A 57 -16.91 -9.91 3.19
CA LYS A 57 -17.06 -10.97 2.17
C LYS A 57 -18.05 -10.62 1.06
N ALA A 58 -19.14 -9.92 1.37
CA ALA A 58 -20.12 -9.51 0.35
C ALA A 58 -19.52 -8.47 -0.60
N TYR A 59 -18.70 -7.56 -0.08
CA TYR A 59 -17.95 -6.61 -0.90
C TYR A 59 -16.90 -7.29 -1.77
N ALA A 60 -16.15 -8.24 -1.20
CA ALA A 60 -15.21 -9.02 -1.99
C ALA A 60 -15.90 -9.84 -3.09
N LYS A 61 -17.11 -10.36 -2.83
CA LYS A 61 -17.94 -11.05 -3.81
C LYS A 61 -18.45 -10.12 -4.93
N SER A 62 -18.79 -8.86 -4.63
CA SER A 62 -19.15 -7.91 -5.68
C SER A 62 -17.98 -7.62 -6.60
N ILE A 63 -16.77 -7.45 -6.05
CA ILE A 63 -15.54 -7.29 -6.84
C ILE A 63 -15.27 -8.55 -7.67
N ALA A 64 -15.38 -9.74 -7.08
CA ALA A 64 -15.20 -11.00 -7.81
C ALA A 64 -16.17 -11.13 -9.02
N GLY A 65 -17.41 -10.64 -8.88
CA GLY A 65 -18.39 -10.60 -9.98
C GLY A 65 -18.03 -9.67 -11.14
N GLU A 66 -17.07 -8.76 -10.94
CA GLU A 66 -16.59 -7.83 -11.95
C GLU A 66 -15.34 -8.34 -12.71
N ILE A 67 -14.73 -9.44 -12.26
CA ILE A 67 -13.51 -10.00 -12.84
C ILE A 67 -13.88 -10.90 -14.02
N ASP A 68 -13.37 -10.55 -15.21
CA ASP A 68 -13.47 -11.37 -16.41
C ASP A 68 -12.13 -12.06 -16.69
N LEU A 69 -12.14 -13.39 -16.70
CA LEU A 69 -10.97 -14.22 -16.98
C LEU A 69 -10.44 -14.04 -18.41
N ASN A 70 -11.32 -13.71 -19.36
CA ASN A 70 -10.94 -13.60 -20.77
C ASN A 70 -10.54 -12.16 -21.16
N LYS A 71 -10.69 -11.20 -20.24
CA LYS A 71 -10.45 -9.80 -20.52
C LYS A 71 -9.84 -9.08 -19.31
N ALA A 72 -8.54 -8.81 -19.40
CA ALA A 72 -7.88 -7.93 -18.45
C ALA A 72 -8.45 -6.53 -18.54
N LYS A 73 -8.88 -5.98 -17.39
CA LYS A 73 -9.26 -4.57 -17.32
C LYS A 73 -7.98 -3.73 -17.35
N PRO A 74 -7.90 -2.73 -18.25
CA PRO A 74 -6.80 -1.78 -18.22
C PRO A 74 -6.73 -1.10 -16.85
N SER A 75 -5.54 -1.03 -16.25
CA SER A 75 -5.33 -0.29 -14.99
C SER A 75 -5.64 1.21 -15.14
N SER A 76 -5.87 1.72 -16.34
CA SER A 76 -6.39 3.07 -16.58
C SER A 76 -7.89 3.21 -16.30
N GLU A 77 -8.64 2.11 -16.37
CA GLU A 77 -10.08 2.03 -16.06
C GLU A 77 -10.31 1.71 -14.57
N ILE A 78 -9.28 1.21 -13.87
CA ILE A 78 -9.21 1.01 -12.42
C ILE A 78 -8.15 1.97 -11.86
N LYS A 79 -8.52 3.22 -11.54
CA LYS A 79 -7.56 4.24 -11.05
C LYS A 79 -6.81 3.77 -9.76
N PRO A 80 -5.52 4.13 -9.52
CA PRO A 80 -4.77 5.23 -10.15
C PRO A 80 -3.51 4.85 -10.94
N GLY A 81 -3.23 5.66 -11.97
CA GLY A 81 -1.90 6.22 -12.25
C GLY A 81 -0.85 5.37 -13.00
N LYS A 82 -0.13 6.02 -13.93
CA LYS A 82 0.93 5.44 -14.78
C LYS A 82 2.05 4.76 -13.96
N LEU A 83 2.43 3.56 -14.43
CA LEU A 83 3.62 2.74 -14.09
C LEU A 83 4.49 3.36 -12.99
N ALA A 84 4.37 2.79 -11.79
CA ALA A 84 5.18 3.16 -10.64
C ALA A 84 6.69 3.17 -11.00
N PRO A 85 7.45 4.16 -10.51
CA PRO A 85 8.89 4.08 -10.52
C PRO A 85 9.34 2.86 -9.70
N TYR A 86 10.51 2.35 -10.06
CA TYR A 86 11.18 1.20 -9.44
C TYR A 86 11.05 1.20 -7.91
N GLU A 87 10.34 0.22 -7.35
CA GLU A 87 10.34 -0.07 -5.92
C GLU A 87 11.69 -0.69 -5.52
N SER A 88 12.24 -0.22 -4.40
CA SER A 88 13.53 -0.69 -3.88
C SER A 88 13.37 -2.07 -3.23
N ASN A 89 14.25 -3.03 -3.56
CA ASN A 89 14.26 -4.40 -2.97
C ASN A 89 14.64 -4.46 -1.47
N GLN A 90 14.52 -3.36 -0.71
CA GLN A 90 15.32 -3.12 0.50
C GLN A 90 14.54 -3.23 1.82
N THR A 91 13.67 -4.24 1.90
CA THR A 91 13.01 -4.64 3.15
C THR A 91 13.61 -5.96 3.61
N THR A 92 14.06 -6.03 4.86
CA THR A 92 14.50 -7.29 5.46
C THR A 92 13.34 -7.90 6.26
N HIS A 93 13.02 -9.14 5.94
CA HIS A 93 12.04 -9.93 6.67
C HIS A 93 12.73 -11.15 7.30
N PHE A 94 12.46 -11.39 8.58
CA PHE A 94 12.90 -12.62 9.24
C PHE A 94 11.80 -13.17 10.15
N SER A 95 11.80 -14.50 10.30
CA SER A 95 10.86 -15.23 11.14
C SER A 95 11.65 -16.11 12.11
N VAL A 96 11.24 -16.12 13.37
CA VAL A 96 11.86 -16.92 14.44
C VAL A 96 10.77 -17.75 15.11
N VAL A 97 11.05 -19.05 15.31
CA VAL A 97 10.21 -19.96 16.10
C VAL A 97 11.10 -20.63 17.15
N ASP A 98 10.65 -20.65 18.40
CA ASP A 98 11.37 -21.31 19.48
C ASP A 98 10.76 -22.68 19.87
N LYS A 99 11.46 -23.39 20.76
CA LYS A 99 11.06 -24.72 21.23
C LYS A 99 9.77 -24.73 22.07
N ASP A 100 9.39 -23.59 22.63
CA ASP A 100 8.22 -23.44 23.47
C ASP A 100 6.98 -23.06 22.64
N GLY A 101 7.16 -22.95 21.31
CA GLY A 101 6.10 -22.65 20.35
C GLY A 101 5.87 -21.15 20.13
N ASN A 102 6.73 -20.27 20.64
CA ASN A 102 6.64 -18.86 20.34
C ASN A 102 7.08 -18.62 18.89
N ALA A 103 6.33 -17.79 18.17
CA ALA A 103 6.62 -17.41 16.79
C ALA A 103 6.59 -15.89 16.65
N VAL A 104 7.60 -15.34 15.98
CA VAL A 104 7.72 -13.90 15.70
C VAL A 104 8.10 -13.70 14.24
N ALA A 105 7.37 -12.83 13.54
CA ALA A 105 7.70 -12.38 12.19
C ALA A 105 7.97 -10.88 12.22
N VAL A 106 9.17 -10.47 11.80
CA VAL A 106 9.61 -9.07 11.81
C VAL A 106 9.92 -8.64 10.39
N THR A 107 9.29 -7.55 9.96
CA THR A 107 9.60 -6.84 8.73
C THR A 107 10.19 -5.49 9.12
N TYR A 108 11.45 -5.23 8.78
CA TYR A 108 12.09 -3.92 9.00
C TYR A 108 12.62 -3.35 7.69
N THR A 109 12.51 -2.03 7.53
CA THR A 109 12.90 -1.32 6.33
C THR A 109 13.52 0.03 6.67
N LEU A 110 14.41 0.53 5.80
CA LEU A 110 14.86 1.93 5.78
C LEU A 110 14.12 2.74 4.71
N ASN A 111 13.10 2.14 4.08
CA ASN A 111 12.49 2.47 2.80
C ASN A 111 13.40 2.14 1.61
N THR A 112 14.23 3.08 1.15
CA THR A 112 15.16 2.85 0.03
C THR A 112 16.53 2.35 0.50
N THR A 113 17.42 2.00 -0.44
CA THR A 113 18.79 1.58 -0.14
C THR A 113 19.53 2.62 0.71
N PHE A 114 19.98 2.23 1.90
CA PHE A 114 20.60 3.12 2.91
C PHE A 114 19.70 4.26 3.43
N GLY A 115 18.38 4.18 3.18
CA GLY A 115 17.42 5.19 3.57
C GLY A 115 17.73 6.57 2.97
N THR A 116 17.90 7.57 3.84
CA THR A 116 18.35 8.92 3.43
C THR A 116 19.82 8.98 2.98
N GLY A 117 20.61 7.93 3.22
CA GLY A 117 22.07 7.95 3.09
C GLY A 117 22.79 8.78 4.17
N ILE A 118 22.05 9.33 5.14
CA ILE A 118 22.58 10.13 6.25
C ILE A 118 22.85 9.24 7.46
N VAL A 119 24.04 9.42 8.05
CA VAL A 119 24.42 8.81 9.33
C VAL A 119 24.22 9.84 10.44
N ALA A 120 23.60 9.42 11.55
CA ALA A 120 23.37 10.27 12.71
C ALA A 120 24.69 10.58 13.43
N GLY A 121 25.34 11.69 13.08
CA GLY A 121 26.65 12.08 13.64
C GLY A 121 27.70 11.00 13.40
N ASN A 122 28.49 10.67 14.43
CA ASN A 122 29.52 9.62 14.37
C ASN A 122 29.04 8.25 14.88
N THR A 123 27.72 8.01 14.91
CA THR A 123 27.14 6.80 15.54
C THR A 123 27.15 5.57 14.65
N GLY A 124 27.30 5.73 13.33
CA GLY A 124 27.13 4.65 12.36
C GLY A 124 25.67 4.22 12.12
N ILE A 125 24.70 4.94 12.72
CA ILE A 125 23.27 4.67 12.54
C ILE A 125 22.76 5.40 11.30
N LEU A 126 22.28 4.64 10.32
CA LEU A 126 21.64 5.15 9.10
C LEU A 126 20.19 5.55 9.37
N MET A 127 19.79 6.70 8.83
CA MET A 127 18.43 7.23 8.98
C MET A 127 17.54 6.80 7.81
N ASN A 128 16.35 6.27 8.13
CA ASN A 128 15.32 5.91 7.14
C ASN A 128 14.78 7.14 6.41
N ASN A 129 14.22 6.93 5.22
CA ASN A 129 13.45 7.93 4.47
C ASN A 129 11.98 7.48 4.29
N GLU A 130 11.39 6.84 5.30
CA GLU A 130 10.00 6.37 5.27
C GLU A 130 8.99 7.52 5.08
N MET A 131 9.39 8.76 5.36
CA MET A 131 8.53 9.93 5.18
C MET A 131 8.16 10.19 3.71
N ASP A 132 8.90 9.64 2.75
CA ASP A 132 8.59 9.71 1.32
C ASP A 132 7.34 8.89 0.94
N ASP A 133 6.86 8.02 1.83
CA ASP A 133 5.62 7.26 1.64
C ASP A 133 4.36 8.13 1.82
N PHE A 134 4.50 9.30 2.45
CA PHE A 134 3.42 10.27 2.51
C PHE A 134 3.30 11.02 1.19
N SER A 135 2.05 11.22 0.73
CA SER A 135 1.81 12.16 -0.37
C SER A 135 2.10 13.59 0.09
N ALA A 136 2.99 14.27 -0.65
CA ALA A 136 3.41 15.64 -0.35
C ALA A 136 2.25 16.65 -0.48
N LYS A 137 1.22 16.34 -1.29
CA LYS A 137 -0.01 17.13 -1.47
C LYS A 137 -1.16 16.22 -1.92
N PRO A 138 -2.39 16.43 -1.42
CA PRO A 138 -3.55 15.66 -1.90
C PRO A 138 -3.65 15.66 -3.43
N GLY A 139 -3.86 14.48 -4.01
CA GLY A 139 -3.94 14.31 -5.46
C GLY A 139 -2.57 14.30 -6.19
N VAL A 140 -1.45 14.48 -5.48
CA VAL A 140 -0.10 14.40 -6.05
C VAL A 140 0.55 13.07 -5.69
N PRO A 141 1.07 12.31 -6.67
CA PRO A 141 1.80 11.08 -6.40
C PRO A 141 3.04 11.33 -5.53
N ASN A 142 3.31 10.46 -4.56
CA ASN A 142 4.57 10.43 -3.84
C ASN A 142 5.70 9.84 -4.70
N VAL A 143 6.90 9.67 -4.15
CA VAL A 143 8.08 9.12 -4.86
C VAL A 143 7.80 7.73 -5.47
N TYR A 144 6.80 7.00 -4.98
CA TYR A 144 6.38 5.68 -5.46
C TYR A 144 5.16 5.71 -6.38
N GLY A 145 4.70 6.90 -6.78
CA GLY A 145 3.51 7.03 -7.63
C GLY A 145 2.18 6.88 -6.87
N LEU A 146 2.21 6.73 -5.54
CA LEU A 146 1.00 6.63 -4.72
C LEU A 146 0.37 8.01 -4.56
N VAL A 147 -0.85 8.16 -5.07
CA VAL A 147 -1.64 9.37 -4.87
C VAL A 147 -2.34 9.25 -3.52
N GLY A 148 -1.96 10.10 -2.57
CA GLY A 148 -2.69 10.23 -1.31
C GLY A 148 -3.93 11.11 -1.49
N GLY A 149 -5.03 10.74 -0.86
CA GLY A 149 -6.20 11.61 -0.69
C GLY A 149 -5.91 12.81 0.24
N ASP A 150 -6.94 13.60 0.59
CA ASP A 150 -6.86 14.77 1.49
C ASP A 150 -6.39 14.48 2.94
N ALA A 151 -5.91 13.26 3.17
CA ALA A 151 -5.70 12.55 4.40
C ALA A 151 -4.29 12.69 5.02
N THR A 152 -3.40 13.54 4.49
CA THR A 152 -2.02 13.59 5.00
C THR A 152 -1.84 14.60 6.15
N PRO A 153 -0.97 14.31 7.15
CA PRO A 153 -0.69 15.21 8.28
C PRO A 153 -0.16 16.60 7.86
N TRP A 154 0.33 16.74 6.63
CA TRP A 154 0.88 17.97 6.08
C TRP A 154 -0.19 18.90 5.50
N GLY A 155 -1.33 18.37 5.04
CA GLY A 155 -2.45 19.17 4.55
C GLY A 155 -3.07 20.07 5.63
N ARG A 156 -3.15 19.57 6.87
CA ARG A 156 -3.70 20.33 8.00
C ARG A 156 -2.74 21.37 8.58
N ARG A 157 -1.42 21.13 8.54
CA ARG A 157 -0.43 22.07 9.12
C ARG A 157 -0.25 23.35 8.29
N ASN A 158 -0.44 23.29 6.97
CA ASN A 158 -0.38 24.51 6.14
C ASN A 158 -1.60 25.43 6.31
N ALA A 159 -2.74 24.94 6.79
CA ALA A 159 -3.92 25.77 7.06
C ALA A 159 -3.78 26.67 8.31
N HIS A 160 -2.83 26.36 9.21
CA HIS A 160 -2.58 27.18 10.41
C HIS A 160 -1.36 28.10 10.31
N CYS A 161 -0.50 27.91 9.30
CA CYS A 161 0.71 28.73 9.13
C CYS A 161 0.49 30.01 8.30
N HIS A 162 -0.76 30.46 8.11
CA HIS A 162 -1.06 31.74 7.45
C HIS A 162 -1.20 32.94 8.41
N ARG A 163 -1.12 32.73 9.74
CA ARG A 163 -1.22 33.82 10.75
C ARG A 163 0.08 34.31 11.37
N CYS A 164 1.26 33.78 10.98
CA CYS A 164 2.55 34.20 11.54
C CYS A 164 3.38 35.14 10.63
N ARG A 165 2.76 35.86 9.69
CA ARG A 165 3.40 36.99 8.99
C ARG A 165 2.85 38.32 9.50
N ARG A 166 3.33 38.75 10.67
CA ARG A 166 3.38 40.13 11.16
C ARG A 166 3.95 40.07 12.57
N LEU A 167 5.27 40.20 12.69
CA LEU A 167 6.01 40.72 13.85
C LEU A 167 7.49 40.63 13.48
N SER A 168 7.95 41.67 12.80
CA SER A 168 9.35 42.09 12.63
C SER A 168 9.31 43.57 12.33
#